data_AF-A0A497SHV9-F1
#
_entry.id   AF-A0A497SHV9-F1
#
_cell.length_a   1.000
_cell.length_b   1.000
_cell.length_c   1.000
_cell.angle_alpha   90.00
_cell.angle_beta   90.00
_cell.angle_gamma   90.00
#
_symmetry.space_group_name_H-M   'P 1'
#
loop_
_entity.id
_entity.type
_entity.pdbx_description
1 polymer ?
#
loop_
_entity_poly.entity_id
_entity_poly.type
_entity_poly.pdbx_seq_one_letter_code
_entity_poly.pdbx_strand_id
1 'polypeptide(L)'
;MVKFMSELIIFCSPQQVYAEKLEEDVAREYTKMAIDDYDKLISFDEKYIPFVETPDYEFVIGQKGSRNLLLTLFAQQPMIRVGDVYENFKSSSYLFNPESSEDLYLPDLEVIQIEGSSQVRDVAKTIKQFYEDFGWEAYIFDGQIEERIVANPISERYDKPIEIIPPEILREIAEETVGYDLEGLYF
;
A
#
# COMPACT_ATOMS: atom_id res chain seq x y z
N MET A 1 15.35 -22.79 14.33
CA MET A 1 15.17 -21.62 13.45
C MET A 1 14.18 -22.01 12.38
N VAL A 2 12.96 -21.48 12.47
CA VAL A 2 11.97 -21.64 11.39
C VAL A 2 12.39 -20.70 10.28
N LYS A 3 12.63 -21.26 9.10
CA LYS A 3 12.98 -20.54 7.88
C LYS A 3 11.79 -19.63 7.55
N PHE A 4 11.99 -18.32 7.59
CA PHE A 4 10.92 -17.33 7.42
C PHE A 4 10.10 -17.65 6.16
N MET A 5 8.78 -17.68 6.35
CA MET A 5 7.80 -17.73 5.26
C MET A 5 8.08 -16.52 4.38
N SER A 6 8.16 -16.72 3.07
CA SER A 6 8.57 -15.69 2.11
C SER A 6 7.69 -14.45 2.26
N GLU A 7 8.30 -13.33 2.63
CA GLU A 7 7.73 -11.98 2.60
C GLU A 7 8.13 -11.36 1.26
N LEU A 8 7.22 -10.62 0.62
CA LEU A 8 7.53 -9.76 -0.51
C LEU A 8 6.85 -8.42 -0.33
N ILE A 9 7.50 -7.36 -0.81
CA ILE A 9 6.98 -6.00 -0.72
C ILE A 9 6.89 -5.43 -2.13
N ILE A 10 5.77 -4.81 -2.46
CA ILE A 10 5.50 -4.24 -3.77
C ILE A 10 5.41 -2.73 -3.57
N PHE A 11 6.22 -1.98 -4.31
CA PHE A 11 6.18 -0.53 -4.33
C PHE A 11 5.47 -0.11 -5.61
N CYS A 12 4.43 0.70 -5.49
CA CYS A 12 3.60 1.17 -6.60
C CYS A 12 3.53 2.69 -6.56
N SER A 13 4.02 3.36 -7.60
CA SER A 13 3.93 4.82 -7.73
C SER A 13 3.18 5.22 -9.00
N PRO A 14 2.24 6.18 -8.91
CA PRO A 14 1.56 6.69 -10.10
C PRO A 14 2.48 7.47 -11.02
N GLN A 15 3.61 7.98 -10.53
CA GLN A 15 4.53 8.80 -11.32
C GLN A 15 3.76 9.89 -12.09
N GLN A 16 3.92 9.95 -13.40
CA GLN A 16 3.27 10.95 -14.26
C GLN A 16 1.85 10.59 -14.71
N VAL A 17 1.26 9.47 -14.25
CA VAL A 17 -0.11 9.05 -14.64
C VAL A 17 -1.14 10.14 -14.37
N TYR A 18 -0.92 10.93 -13.31
CA TYR A 18 -1.80 11.99 -12.86
C TYR A 18 -1.37 13.40 -13.29
N ALA A 19 -0.31 13.51 -14.08
CA ALA A 19 0.23 14.81 -14.49
C ALA A 19 -0.86 15.67 -15.17
N GLU A 20 -0.93 16.93 -14.77
CA GLU A 20 -1.86 17.94 -15.30
C GLU A 20 -3.35 17.68 -15.01
N LYS A 21 -3.69 16.69 -14.17
CA LYS A 21 -5.06 16.43 -13.75
C LYS A 21 -5.43 17.22 -12.50
N LEU A 22 -6.71 17.51 -12.33
CA LEU A 22 -7.20 18.11 -11.09
C LEU A 22 -7.21 17.08 -9.97
N GLU A 23 -6.95 17.54 -8.75
CA GLU A 23 -6.91 16.72 -7.53
C GLU A 23 -8.18 15.85 -7.36
N GLU A 24 -9.37 16.43 -7.60
CA GLU A 24 -10.65 15.71 -7.57
C GLU A 24 -10.76 14.61 -8.64
N ASP A 25 -10.21 14.84 -9.83
CA ASP A 25 -10.22 13.87 -10.92
C ASP A 25 -9.28 12.70 -10.60
N VAL A 26 -8.11 12.99 -10.02
CA VAL A 26 -7.17 11.98 -9.53
C VAL A 26 -7.81 11.14 -8.43
N ALA A 27 -8.46 11.77 -7.45
CA ALA A 27 -9.13 11.05 -6.38
C ALA A 27 -10.21 10.10 -6.92
N ARG A 28 -11.00 10.56 -7.89
CA ARG A 28 -12.03 9.73 -8.54
C ARG A 28 -11.44 8.57 -9.31
N GLU A 29 -10.38 8.79 -10.09
CA GLU A 29 -9.69 7.74 -10.84
C GLU A 29 -9.05 6.71 -9.90
N TYR A 30 -8.36 7.16 -8.85
CA TYR A 30 -7.77 6.29 -7.85
C TYR A 30 -8.84 5.49 -7.11
N THR A 31 -9.91 6.12 -6.63
CA THR A 31 -11.02 5.44 -5.94
C THR A 31 -11.60 4.33 -6.81
N LYS A 32 -11.81 4.59 -8.10
CA LYS A 32 -12.27 3.57 -9.03
C LYS A 32 -11.27 2.42 -9.17
N MET A 33 -9.98 2.71 -9.33
CA MET A 33 -8.94 1.69 -9.44
C MET A 33 -8.86 0.84 -8.15
N ALA A 34 -8.74 1.50 -6.99
CA ALA A 34 -8.48 0.88 -5.70
C ALA A 34 -9.70 0.15 -5.10
N ILE A 35 -10.91 0.62 -5.38
CA ILE A 35 -12.14 -0.02 -4.88
C ILE A 35 -12.74 -0.88 -5.99
N ASP A 36 -13.16 -0.30 -7.11
CA ASP A 36 -13.97 -1.05 -8.08
C ASP A 36 -13.17 -2.12 -8.84
N ASP A 37 -11.90 -1.84 -9.16
CA ASP A 37 -11.10 -2.71 -10.02
C ASP A 37 -10.18 -3.65 -9.22
N TYR A 38 -9.56 -3.18 -8.14
CA TYR A 38 -8.73 -4.01 -7.28
C TYR A 38 -9.54 -5.05 -6.50
N ASP A 39 -10.80 -4.76 -6.13
CA ASP A 39 -11.68 -5.74 -5.48
C ASP A 39 -12.02 -6.93 -6.37
N LYS A 40 -11.97 -6.76 -7.69
CA LYS A 40 -12.15 -7.87 -8.63
C LYS A 40 -10.93 -8.79 -8.62
N LEU A 41 -9.75 -8.25 -8.29
CA LEU A 41 -8.52 -8.99 -8.18
C LEU A 41 -8.44 -9.76 -6.86
N ILE A 42 -8.86 -9.17 -5.75
CA ILE A 42 -8.62 -9.72 -4.40
C ILE A 42 -9.89 -10.28 -3.77
N SER A 43 -9.74 -11.25 -2.87
CA SER A 43 -10.83 -11.67 -1.99
C SER A 43 -10.31 -11.87 -0.58
N PHE A 44 -11.00 -11.24 0.38
CA PHE A 44 -10.69 -11.28 1.81
C PHE A 44 -11.40 -12.44 2.50
N ASP A 45 -10.81 -12.94 3.59
CA ASP A 45 -11.37 -14.05 4.38
C ASP A 45 -12.67 -13.66 5.09
N GLU A 46 -12.70 -12.46 5.68
CA GLU A 46 -13.91 -11.89 6.27
C GLU A 46 -14.56 -10.86 5.35
N LYS A 47 -15.76 -10.41 5.72
CA LYS A 47 -16.49 -9.40 4.95
C LYS A 47 -15.56 -8.22 4.65
N TYR A 48 -15.55 -7.83 3.39
CA TYR A 48 -14.76 -6.72 2.86
C TYR A 48 -14.94 -5.41 3.65
N ILE A 49 -16.15 -5.15 4.14
CA ILE A 49 -16.56 -3.88 4.76
C ILE A 49 -15.71 -3.49 6.00
N PRO A 50 -15.53 -4.34 7.03
CA PRO A 50 -14.63 -4.03 8.15
C PRO A 50 -13.19 -3.67 7.78
N PHE A 51 -12.64 -4.23 6.69
CA PHE A 51 -11.25 -4.01 6.29
C PHE A 51 -11.05 -2.70 5.52
N VAL A 52 -12.14 -2.10 5.01
CA VAL A 52 -12.15 -0.87 4.22
C VAL A 52 -12.50 0.35 5.07
N GLU A 53 -13.30 0.17 6.12
CA GLU A 53 -13.87 1.30 6.88
C GLU A 53 -12.88 2.01 7.82
N THR A 54 -11.75 1.39 8.18
CA THR A 54 -10.78 2.03 9.10
C THR A 54 -9.34 1.73 8.71
N PRO A 55 -8.50 2.77 8.60
CA PRO A 55 -7.08 2.53 8.71
C PRO A 55 -6.76 2.06 10.12
N ASP A 56 -5.80 1.16 10.21
CA ASP A 56 -5.30 0.67 11.48
C ASP A 56 -4.36 1.67 12.14
N TYR A 57 -3.70 2.50 11.35
CA TYR A 57 -2.77 3.50 11.86
C TYR A 57 -2.65 4.67 10.88
N GLU A 58 -2.54 5.89 11.43
CA GLU A 58 -2.27 7.11 10.67
C GLU A 58 -1.19 7.95 11.35
N PHE A 59 -0.28 8.51 10.56
CA PHE A 59 0.81 9.35 11.08
C PHE A 59 1.35 10.33 10.04
N VAL A 60 1.75 11.53 10.47
CA VAL A 60 2.46 12.49 9.62
C VAL A 60 3.93 12.11 9.54
N ILE A 61 4.37 11.68 8.36
CA ILE A 61 5.73 11.15 8.10
C ILE A 61 6.67 12.16 7.43
N GLY A 62 6.20 13.39 7.17
CA GLY A 62 7.03 14.45 6.61
C GLY A 62 6.23 15.47 5.84
N GLN A 63 6.88 16.09 4.85
CA GLN A 63 6.26 17.03 3.92
C GLN A 63 6.63 16.70 2.47
N LYS A 64 5.68 16.91 1.56
CA LYS A 64 5.86 16.82 0.11
C LYS A 64 5.12 17.95 -0.57
N GLY A 65 5.78 18.68 -1.49
CA GLY A 65 5.17 19.82 -2.17
C GLY A 65 4.56 20.88 -1.23
N SER A 66 5.17 21.08 -0.05
CA SER A 66 4.67 21.95 1.04
C SER A 66 3.38 21.48 1.76
N ARG A 67 2.92 20.25 1.52
CA ARG A 67 1.80 19.61 2.23
C ARG A 67 2.35 18.56 3.20
N ASN A 68 1.63 18.25 4.28
CA ASN A 68 2.01 17.12 5.13
C ASN A 68 1.92 15.83 4.30
N LEU A 69 2.88 14.92 4.48
CA LEU A 69 2.79 13.58 3.94
C LEU A 69 2.23 12.68 5.04
N LEU A 70 1.06 12.12 4.80
CA LEU A 70 0.35 11.22 5.71
C LEU A 70 0.64 9.78 5.32
N LEU A 71 0.97 8.95 6.28
CA LEU A 71 0.91 7.51 6.14
C LEU A 71 -0.44 7.02 6.66
N THR A 72 -1.15 6.28 5.83
CA THR A 72 -2.35 5.52 6.20
C THR A 72 -2.03 4.04 6.05
N LEU A 73 -2.21 3.25 7.10
CA LEU A 73 -1.88 1.82 7.10
C LEU A 73 -3.13 0.96 7.29
N PHE A 74 -3.31 -0.01 6.41
CA PHE A 74 -4.21 -1.15 6.58
C PHE A 74 -3.36 -2.39 6.83
N ALA A 75 -3.23 -2.79 8.09
CA ALA A 75 -2.33 -3.84 8.54
C ALA A 75 -2.97 -5.23 8.49
N GLN A 76 -2.15 -6.22 8.10
CA GLN A 76 -2.38 -7.67 8.21
C GLN A 76 -3.78 -8.14 7.78
N GLN A 77 -4.32 -7.57 6.70
CA GLN A 77 -5.58 -7.96 6.09
C GLN A 77 -5.49 -9.42 5.60
N PRO A 78 -6.36 -10.32 6.09
CA PRO A 78 -6.37 -11.71 5.67
C PRO A 78 -6.99 -11.85 4.29
N MET A 79 -6.23 -12.38 3.35
CA MET A 79 -6.67 -12.63 1.97
C MET A 79 -6.69 -14.13 1.69
N ILE A 80 -7.71 -14.57 0.96
CA ILE A 80 -7.89 -15.97 0.55
C ILE A 80 -7.67 -16.18 -0.95
N ARG A 81 -7.65 -15.08 -1.73
CA ARG A 81 -7.45 -15.14 -3.18
C ARG A 81 -6.87 -13.84 -3.73
N VAL A 82 -5.97 -13.99 -4.70
CA VAL A 82 -5.52 -12.90 -5.60
C VAL A 82 -5.46 -13.44 -7.02
N GLY A 83 -6.30 -12.92 -7.91
CA GLY A 83 -6.49 -13.45 -9.26
C GLY A 83 -6.88 -14.93 -9.24
N ASP A 84 -6.06 -15.77 -9.86
CA ASP A 84 -6.23 -17.23 -9.91
C ASP A 84 -5.52 -17.98 -8.77
N VAL A 85 -4.84 -17.27 -7.87
CA VAL A 85 -4.10 -17.87 -6.75
C VAL A 85 -5.01 -17.98 -5.52
N TYR A 86 -5.21 -19.21 -5.02
CA TYR A 86 -6.05 -19.52 -3.85
C TYR A 86 -5.20 -20.06 -2.69
N GLU A 87 -4.92 -19.21 -1.71
CA GLU A 87 -4.11 -19.53 -0.52
C GLU A 87 -4.42 -18.50 0.58
N ASN A 88 -4.03 -18.80 1.81
CA ASN A 88 -4.15 -17.86 2.92
C ASN A 88 -2.91 -16.96 2.97
N PHE A 89 -3.12 -15.66 2.77
CA PHE A 89 -2.08 -14.62 2.86
C PHE A 89 -2.46 -13.58 3.91
N LYS A 90 -1.47 -12.82 4.35
CA LYS A 90 -1.70 -11.52 4.97
C LYS A 90 -1.13 -10.44 4.07
N SER A 91 -1.88 -9.36 3.92
CA SER A 91 -1.44 -8.14 3.25
C SER A 91 -1.40 -6.97 4.21
N SER A 92 -0.41 -6.11 4.10
CA SER A 92 -0.45 -4.77 4.70
C SER A 92 -0.26 -3.73 3.60
N SER A 93 -1.18 -2.78 3.50
CA SER A 93 -1.11 -1.66 2.55
C SER A 93 -0.72 -0.38 3.29
N TYR A 94 0.41 0.19 2.91
CA TYR A 94 0.93 1.48 3.38
C TYR A 94 0.67 2.50 2.29
N LEU A 95 -0.25 3.43 2.53
CA LEU A 95 -0.60 4.50 1.60
C LEU A 95 0.06 5.80 2.04
N PHE A 96 0.95 6.33 1.21
CA PHE A 96 1.58 7.62 1.40
C PHE A 96 0.73 8.65 0.65
N ASN A 97 0.13 9.60 1.38
CA ASN A 97 -0.84 10.54 0.84
C ASN A 97 -0.40 11.97 1.20
N PRO A 98 -0.16 12.85 0.22
CA PRO A 98 -0.10 14.28 0.49
C PRO A 98 -1.44 14.73 1.07
N GLU A 99 -1.39 15.49 2.16
CA GLU A 99 -2.57 16.04 2.81
C GLU A 99 -3.39 16.87 1.81
N SER A 100 -4.66 16.52 1.65
CA SER A 100 -5.62 17.22 0.78
C SER A 100 -6.50 18.14 1.61
N SER A 101 -7.09 19.16 0.96
CA SER A 101 -8.11 20.01 1.58
C SER A 101 -9.44 19.30 1.83
N GLU A 102 -9.64 18.15 1.19
CA GLU A 102 -10.82 17.29 1.34
C GLU A 102 -10.39 15.91 1.88
N ASP A 103 -11.34 15.11 2.36
CA ASP A 103 -11.10 13.72 2.80
C ASP A 103 -10.90 12.77 1.59
N LEU A 104 -10.01 13.15 0.68
CA LEU A 104 -9.68 12.41 -0.54
C LEU A 104 -8.39 11.60 -0.33
N TYR A 105 -8.45 10.30 -0.59
CA TYR A 105 -7.26 9.46 -0.66
C TYR A 105 -6.59 9.61 -2.02
N LEU A 106 -5.36 10.10 -2.00
CA LEU A 106 -4.55 10.43 -3.16
C LEU A 106 -3.16 9.85 -2.99
N PRO A 107 -3.02 8.50 -2.99
CA PRO A 107 -1.72 7.94 -2.69
C PRO A 107 -0.75 8.31 -3.79
N ASP A 108 0.31 8.97 -3.38
CA ASP A 108 1.46 9.30 -4.21
C ASP A 108 2.50 8.15 -4.21
N LEU A 109 2.31 7.19 -3.31
CA LEU A 109 2.98 5.90 -3.23
C LEU A 109 2.09 4.93 -2.45
N GLU A 110 1.91 3.74 -3.00
CA GLU A 110 1.29 2.62 -2.31
C GLU A 110 2.33 1.50 -2.16
N VAL A 111 2.49 1.01 -0.94
CA VAL A 111 3.38 -0.12 -0.63
C VAL A 111 2.56 -1.28 -0.09
N ILE A 112 2.66 -2.44 -0.73
CA ILE A 112 1.89 -3.63 -0.39
C ILE A 112 2.85 -4.71 0.07
N GLN A 113 2.80 -5.03 1.36
CA GLN A 113 3.58 -6.11 1.97
C GLN A 113 2.72 -7.37 2.01
N ILE A 114 3.24 -8.50 1.53
CA ILE A 114 2.53 -9.77 1.48
C ILE A 114 3.37 -10.85 2.15
N GLU A 115 2.76 -11.58 3.07
CA GLU A 115 3.41 -12.65 3.82
C GLU A 115 2.48 -13.86 4.02
N GLY A 116 3.07 -14.96 4.52
CA GLY A 116 2.31 -16.10 5.03
C GLY A 116 2.05 -17.24 4.04
N SER A 117 2.66 -17.25 2.85
CA SER A 117 2.45 -18.32 1.86
C SER A 117 3.70 -18.64 1.02
N SER A 118 3.73 -19.81 0.41
CA SER A 118 4.74 -20.21 -0.60
C SER A 118 4.49 -19.57 -1.97
N GLN A 119 3.27 -19.09 -2.24
CA GLN A 119 2.88 -18.49 -3.52
C GLN A 119 2.97 -16.96 -3.54
N VAL A 120 3.58 -16.34 -2.52
CA VAL A 120 3.68 -14.87 -2.41
C VAL A 120 4.30 -14.21 -3.64
N ARG A 121 5.19 -14.89 -4.36
CA ARG A 121 5.81 -14.36 -5.58
C ARG A 121 4.82 -14.26 -6.74
N ASP A 122 3.94 -15.24 -6.89
CA ASP A 122 2.94 -15.22 -7.96
C ASP A 122 1.83 -14.22 -7.65
N VAL A 123 1.47 -14.08 -6.37
CA VAL A 123 0.61 -12.99 -5.88
C VAL A 123 1.25 -11.63 -6.14
N ALA A 124 2.52 -11.44 -5.77
CA ALA A 124 3.21 -10.16 -5.95
C ALA A 124 3.31 -9.77 -7.43
N LYS A 125 3.56 -10.72 -8.33
CA LYS A 125 3.52 -10.48 -9.78
C LYS A 125 2.12 -10.08 -10.27
N THR A 126 1.08 -10.71 -9.72
CA THR A 126 -0.32 -10.43 -10.10
C THR A 126 -0.71 -9.01 -9.71
N ILE A 127 -0.39 -8.60 -8.48
CA ILE A 127 -0.65 -7.23 -7.99
C ILE A 127 0.22 -6.23 -8.75
N LYS A 128 1.52 -6.51 -8.95
CA LYS A 128 2.40 -5.65 -9.77
C LYS A 128 1.79 -5.41 -11.16
N GLN A 129 1.37 -6.48 -11.85
CA GLN A 129 0.78 -6.37 -13.18
C GLN A 129 -0.50 -5.51 -13.17
N PHE A 130 -1.33 -5.65 -12.14
CA PHE A 130 -2.51 -4.82 -11.98
C PHE A 130 -2.16 -3.32 -11.98
N TYR A 131 -1.21 -2.86 -11.15
CA TYR A 131 -0.81 -1.45 -11.13
C TYR A 131 -0.20 -1.01 -12.48
N GLU A 132 0.62 -1.84 -13.10
CA GLU A 132 1.21 -1.55 -14.42
C GLU A 132 0.15 -1.42 -15.53
N ASP A 133 -0.95 -2.17 -15.45
CA ASP A 133 -2.07 -2.06 -16.41
C ASP A 133 -2.79 -0.70 -16.31
N PHE A 134 -2.72 -0.04 -15.14
CA PHE A 134 -3.17 1.35 -14.92
C PHE A 134 -2.08 2.39 -15.22
N GLY A 135 -0.91 1.97 -15.69
CA GLY A 135 0.21 2.83 -16.06
C GLY A 135 1.10 3.25 -14.89
N TRP A 136 0.85 2.73 -13.68
CA TRP A 136 1.72 2.98 -12.53
C TRP A 136 3.05 2.25 -12.70
N GLU A 137 4.12 2.83 -12.16
CA GLU A 137 5.40 2.14 -12.02
C GLU A 137 5.35 1.26 -10.78
N ALA A 138 5.70 -0.03 -10.93
CA ALA A 138 5.66 -0.98 -9.83
C ALA A 138 6.91 -1.85 -9.75
N TYR A 139 7.40 -2.07 -8.53
CA TYR A 139 8.61 -2.84 -8.24
C TYR A 139 8.37 -3.85 -7.13
N ILE A 140 8.83 -5.10 -7.33
CA ILE A 140 8.81 -6.13 -6.27
C ILE A 140 10.17 -6.15 -5.59
N PHE A 141 10.19 -5.78 -4.32
CA PHE A 141 11.32 -5.91 -3.43
C PHE A 141 11.34 -7.32 -2.81
N ASP A 142 12.42 -8.04 -3.12
CA ASP A 142 12.71 -9.41 -2.67
C ASP A 142 13.84 -9.44 -1.61
N GLY A 143 14.08 -8.29 -0.97
CA GLY A 143 15.02 -8.16 0.14
C GLY A 143 14.33 -8.36 1.49
N GLN A 144 15.12 -8.52 2.54
CA GLN A 144 14.62 -8.60 3.92
C GLN A 144 14.77 -7.23 4.58
N ILE A 145 13.66 -6.65 5.06
CA ILE A 145 13.69 -5.49 5.95
C ILE A 145 13.56 -6.04 7.37
N GLU A 146 14.56 -5.86 8.23
CA GLU A 146 14.50 -6.36 9.62
C GLU A 146 13.96 -5.34 10.60
N GLU A 147 14.12 -4.05 10.30
CA GLU A 147 13.71 -2.98 11.20
C GLU A 147 12.17 -2.89 11.28
N ARG A 148 11.66 -2.81 12.51
CA ARG A 148 10.23 -2.67 12.82
C ARG A 148 10.06 -1.66 13.94
N ILE A 149 9.01 -0.86 13.84
CA ILE A 149 8.57 0.05 14.91
C ILE A 149 7.19 -0.38 15.41
N VAL A 150 6.89 -0.01 16.65
CA VAL A 150 5.61 -0.32 17.28
C VAL A 150 4.64 0.84 17.08
N ALA A 151 3.52 0.56 16.42
CA ALA A 151 2.43 1.49 16.21
C ALA A 151 1.23 1.13 17.09
N ASN A 152 0.62 2.13 17.72
CA ASN A 152 -0.63 1.94 18.46
C ASN A 152 -1.79 2.06 17.47
N PRO A 153 -2.58 1.00 17.27
CA PRO A 153 -3.67 1.03 16.31
C PRO A 153 -4.75 2.02 16.74
N ILE A 154 -5.40 2.63 15.75
CA ILE A 154 -6.59 3.48 15.95
C ILE A 154 -7.89 2.71 15.68
N SER A 155 -7.81 1.61 14.93
CA SER A 155 -8.95 0.73 14.66
C SER A 155 -9.24 -0.18 15.85
N GLU A 156 -10.49 -0.61 15.98
CA GLU A 156 -10.90 -1.61 16.99
C GLU A 156 -10.48 -3.05 16.60
N ARG A 157 -9.86 -3.24 15.42
CA ARG A 157 -9.42 -4.57 14.93
C ARG A 157 -8.29 -5.16 15.77
N TYR A 158 -7.54 -4.32 16.47
CA TYR A 158 -6.37 -4.70 17.23
C TYR A 158 -6.49 -4.24 18.69
N ASP A 159 -6.38 -5.19 19.62
CA ASP A 159 -6.36 -4.94 21.06
C ASP A 159 -4.95 -4.67 21.61
N LYS A 160 -3.94 -4.72 20.72
CA LYS A 160 -2.51 -4.59 21.04
C LYS A 160 -1.81 -3.74 19.98
N PRO A 161 -0.67 -3.13 20.32
CA PRO A 161 0.19 -2.48 19.35
C PRO A 161 0.60 -3.45 18.22
N ILE A 162 0.74 -2.91 17.01
CA ILE A 162 1.16 -3.64 15.81
C ILE A 162 2.61 -3.28 15.45
N GLU A 163 3.36 -4.22 14.90
CA GLU A 163 4.69 -3.97 14.35
C GLU A 163 4.57 -3.59 12.88
N ILE A 164 5.20 -2.47 12.50
CA ILE A 164 5.14 -1.94 11.14
C ILE A 164 6.56 -1.65 10.64
N ILE A 165 6.72 -1.62 9.32
CA ILE A 165 7.99 -1.19 8.72
C ILE A 165 8.12 0.34 8.89
N PRO A 166 9.28 0.86 9.31
CA PRO A 166 9.51 2.30 9.38
C PRO A 166 9.17 2.99 8.05
N PRO A 167 8.32 4.03 8.05
CA PRO A 167 7.89 4.69 6.81
C PRO A 167 9.06 5.31 6.04
N GLU A 168 10.09 5.78 6.75
CA GLU A 168 11.30 6.35 6.17
C GLU A 168 12.03 5.33 5.30
N ILE A 169 12.17 4.08 5.77
CA ILE A 169 12.81 2.99 5.02
C ILE A 169 12.00 2.66 3.76
N LEU A 170 10.67 2.63 3.86
CA LEU A 170 9.82 2.38 2.69
C LEU A 170 10.00 3.46 1.63
N ARG A 171 10.07 4.75 2.03
CA ARG A 171 10.31 5.83 1.07
C ARG A 171 11.69 5.77 0.44
N GLU A 172 12.74 5.48 1.22
CA GLU A 172 14.10 5.36 0.69
C GLU A 172 14.17 4.28 -0.40
N ILE A 173 13.55 3.12 -0.16
CA ILE A 173 13.46 2.06 -1.19
C ILE A 173 12.64 2.54 -2.38
N ALA A 174 11.52 3.23 -2.16
CA ALA A 174 10.68 3.73 -3.25
C ALA A 174 11.41 4.77 -4.13
N GLU A 175 12.22 5.63 -3.53
CA GLU A 175 13.06 6.61 -4.24
C GLU A 175 14.06 5.91 -5.17
N GLU A 176 14.71 4.84 -4.68
CA GLU A 176 15.69 4.07 -5.45
C GLU A 176 15.08 3.17 -6.53
N THR A 177 13.81 2.76 -6.38
CA THR A 177 13.22 1.68 -7.18
C THR A 177 12.12 2.11 -8.14
N VAL A 178 11.20 2.95 -7.68
CA VAL A 178 10.07 3.46 -8.46
C VAL A 178 10.11 4.97 -8.60
N GLY A 179 11.29 5.58 -8.43
CA GLY A 179 11.53 7.01 -8.65
C GLY A 179 10.68 7.92 -7.78
N TYR A 180 10.29 7.49 -6.58
CA TYR A 180 9.45 8.29 -5.69
C TYR A 180 10.24 9.47 -5.10
N ASP A 181 9.83 10.71 -5.40
CA ASP A 181 10.46 11.92 -4.84
C ASP A 181 9.56 12.63 -3.82
N LEU A 182 10.15 13.52 -3.01
CA LEU A 182 9.42 14.33 -2.03
C LEU A 182 9.25 15.80 -2.45
N GLU A 183 9.82 16.19 -3.58
CA GLU A 183 9.86 17.58 -4.00
C GLU A 183 8.65 17.95 -4.86
N GLY A 184 8.20 17.05 -5.74
CA GLY A 184 7.12 17.26 -6.69
C GLY A 184 5.80 16.62 -6.27
N LEU A 185 4.70 17.33 -6.49
CA LEU A 185 3.38 16.72 -6.59
C LEU A 185 3.13 16.43 -8.07
N TYR A 186 2.67 15.22 -8.37
CA TYR A 186 2.44 14.76 -9.74
C TYR A 186 1.03 15.05 -10.26
N PHE A 187 0.30 15.95 -9.59
CA PHE A 187 -1.03 16.45 -9.95
C PHE A 187 -1.15 17.93 -9.60
#